data_AF-A0A314ULC9-F1
#
_entry.id   AF-A0A314ULC9-F1
#
_cell.length_a   1.000
_cell.length_b   1.000
_cell.length_c   1.000
_cell.angle_alpha   90.00
_cell.angle_beta   90.00
_cell.angle_gamma   90.00
#
_symmetry.space_group_name_H-M   'P 1'
#
loop_
_entity.id
_entity.type
_entity.pdbx_description
1 polymer ?
#
loop_
_entity_poly.entity_id
_entity_poly.type
_entity_poly.pdbx_seq_one_letter_code
_entity_poly.pdbx_strand_id
1 'polypeptide(L)'
;MVNVSCQLQGFITLIKDFNKELPLFRVVTENCLKVANFVNSTSEVRHAFEKYKMQELEYAGLLQVPSPKCDTSKNFAPVYAMLEDILSCARILQMVVLDDCYKAICVEDPIAKEVGGMIQTNQRDGSGVEAERPLIGRCLPLWEELRTKVKDWCAKFSIAEGPIEKVVEKRFRKNYHPAWSAAFILDPQYLMRDTSGKYLPPFKYLTHEQEKDVDKLITRLVSREEAHVALMELMKWRTEGMDPLYAQAVQVKQRDPVTGKMENGKPAEQ
;
A
#
# COMPACT_ATOMS: atom_id res chain seq x y z
N MET A 1 17.59 17.18 14.88
CA MET A 1 17.06 16.66 13.60
C MET A 1 16.88 15.16 13.76
N VAL A 2 15.67 14.61 13.63
CA VAL A 2 15.40 13.17 13.80
C VAL A 2 15.53 12.51 12.43
N ASN A 3 16.42 11.53 12.29
CA ASN A 3 16.57 10.78 11.05
C ASN A 3 15.56 9.63 11.03
N VAL A 4 14.46 9.81 10.28
CA VAL A 4 13.42 8.79 10.11
C VAL A 4 13.50 8.18 8.71
N SER A 5 13.24 6.87 8.63
CA SER A 5 13.20 6.15 7.36
C SER A 5 12.10 6.69 6.44
N CYS A 6 12.43 6.88 5.16
CA CYS A 6 11.46 7.25 4.13
C CYS A 6 10.45 6.12 3.91
N GLN A 7 9.15 6.37 4.18
CA GLN A 7 8.11 5.33 4.07
C GLN A 7 7.92 4.83 2.64
N LEU A 8 7.97 5.74 1.66
CA LEU A 8 7.92 5.38 0.25
C LEU A 8 9.04 4.39 -0.10
N GLN A 9 10.27 4.69 0.32
CA GLN A 9 11.40 3.79 0.12
C GLN A 9 11.21 2.47 0.88
N GLY A 10 10.64 2.52 2.09
CA GLY A 10 10.29 1.36 2.88
C GLY A 10 9.35 0.40 2.15
N PHE A 11 8.27 0.92 1.56
CA PHE A 11 7.29 0.14 0.80
C PHE A 11 7.82 -0.33 -0.55
N ILE A 12 8.55 0.51 -1.29
CA ILE A 12 9.23 0.08 -2.53
C ILE A 12 10.18 -1.08 -2.24
N THR A 13 10.90 -1.02 -1.13
CA THR A 13 11.81 -2.11 -0.74
C THR A 13 11.04 -3.34 -0.26
N LEU A 14 9.87 -3.18 0.37
CA LEU A 14 9.00 -4.31 0.71
C LEU A 14 8.54 -5.07 -0.53
N ILE A 15 8.13 -4.36 -1.60
CA ILE A 15 7.76 -4.99 -2.88
C ILE A 15 8.92 -5.81 -3.44
N LYS A 16 10.15 -5.29 -3.34
CA LYS A 16 11.36 -6.05 -3.72
C LYS A 16 11.56 -7.29 -2.85
N ASP A 17 11.34 -7.19 -1.54
CA ASP A 17 11.44 -8.34 -0.63
C ASP A 17 10.39 -9.41 -0.98
N PHE A 18 9.16 -9.03 -1.30
CA PHE A 18 8.13 -9.97 -1.77
C PHE A 18 8.56 -10.70 -3.03
N ASN A 19 9.03 -9.99 -4.05
CA ASN A 19 9.52 -10.62 -5.28
C ASN A 19 10.71 -11.56 -5.03
N LYS A 20 11.58 -11.21 -4.08
CA LYS A 20 12.76 -12.01 -3.75
C LYS A 20 12.42 -13.25 -2.92
N GLU A 21 11.58 -13.11 -1.90
CA GLU A 21 11.38 -14.13 -0.85
C GLU A 21 10.12 -14.98 -1.10
N LEU A 22 9.18 -14.53 -1.94
CA LEU A 22 7.92 -15.24 -2.17
C LEU A 22 7.84 -15.79 -3.62
N PRO A 23 7.72 -17.11 -3.80
CA PRO A 23 7.59 -17.72 -5.14
C PRO A 23 6.39 -17.19 -5.94
N LEU A 24 5.29 -16.87 -5.26
CA LEU A 24 4.07 -16.36 -5.89
C LEU A 24 4.33 -15.12 -6.75
N PHE A 25 5.11 -14.16 -6.25
CA PHE A 25 5.39 -12.92 -6.98
C PHE A 25 6.27 -13.15 -8.22
N ARG A 26 7.16 -14.15 -8.15
CA ARG A 26 7.96 -14.58 -9.32
C ARG A 26 7.09 -15.22 -10.38
N VAL A 27 6.22 -16.15 -9.99
CA VAL A 27 5.28 -16.82 -10.90
C VAL A 27 4.35 -15.79 -11.57
N VAL A 28 3.82 -14.83 -10.82
CA VAL A 28 3.00 -13.75 -11.41
C VAL A 28 3.81 -12.93 -12.40
N THR A 29 5.06 -12.56 -12.07
CA THR A 29 5.94 -11.82 -12.97
C THR A 29 6.21 -12.59 -14.26
N GLU A 30 6.50 -13.89 -14.17
CA GLU A 30 6.75 -14.77 -15.31
C GLU A 30 5.51 -14.95 -16.18
N ASN A 31 4.34 -15.14 -15.57
CA ASN A 31 3.07 -15.23 -16.28
C ASN A 31 2.74 -13.93 -17.02
N CYS A 32 2.87 -12.79 -16.35
CA CYS A 32 2.67 -11.47 -16.95
C CYS A 32 3.63 -11.23 -18.12
N LEU A 33 4.89 -11.61 -17.98
CA LEU A 33 5.87 -11.53 -19.06
C LEU A 33 5.48 -12.41 -20.25
N LYS A 34 4.96 -13.62 -19.99
CA LYS A 34 4.47 -14.52 -21.03
C LYS A 34 3.28 -13.94 -21.78
N VAL A 35 2.29 -13.42 -21.06
CA VAL A 35 1.12 -12.75 -21.67
C VAL A 35 1.58 -11.56 -22.52
N ALA A 36 2.39 -10.67 -21.96
CA ALA A 36 2.83 -9.47 -22.65
C ALA A 36 3.66 -9.78 -23.90
N ASN A 37 4.59 -10.74 -23.81
CA ASN A 37 5.37 -11.16 -24.97
C ASN A 37 4.49 -11.79 -26.05
N PHE A 38 3.58 -12.70 -25.70
CA PHE A 38 2.69 -13.36 -26.66
C PHE A 38 1.81 -12.35 -27.40
N VAL A 39 1.20 -11.41 -26.67
CA VAL A 39 0.37 -10.35 -27.24
C VAL A 39 1.19 -9.43 -28.15
N ASN A 40 2.42 -9.09 -27.76
CA ASN A 40 3.27 -8.20 -28.55
C ASN A 40 3.90 -8.88 -29.78
N SER A 41 4.18 -10.19 -29.74
CA SER A 41 4.90 -10.89 -30.80
C SER A 41 3.99 -11.50 -31.87
N THR A 42 2.78 -11.91 -31.50
CA THR A 42 1.85 -12.60 -32.41
C THR A 42 1.05 -11.57 -33.20
N SER A 43 1.23 -11.49 -34.52
CA SER A 43 0.76 -10.36 -35.33
C SER A 43 -0.74 -10.14 -35.29
N GLU A 44 -1.52 -11.22 -35.40
CA GLU A 44 -2.97 -11.22 -35.39
C GLU A 44 -3.52 -10.79 -34.01
N VAL A 45 -2.93 -11.35 -32.95
CA VAL A 45 -3.28 -11.03 -31.56
C VAL A 45 -2.93 -9.58 -31.23
N ARG A 46 -1.74 -9.11 -31.65
CA ARG A 46 -1.30 -7.73 -31.50
C ARG A 46 -2.26 -6.76 -32.20
N HIS A 47 -2.65 -7.08 -33.42
CA HIS A 47 -3.59 -6.25 -34.18
C HIS A 47 -4.96 -6.18 -33.49
N ALA A 48 -5.49 -7.30 -33.01
CA ALA A 48 -6.72 -7.32 -32.22
C ALA A 48 -6.59 -6.50 -30.94
N PHE A 49 -5.47 -6.64 -30.22
CA PHE A 49 -5.19 -5.88 -29.01
C PHE A 49 -5.12 -4.37 -29.25
N GLU A 50 -4.36 -3.92 -30.25
CA GLU A 50 -4.26 -2.49 -30.61
C GLU A 50 -5.61 -1.93 -31.03
N LYS A 51 -6.42 -2.70 -31.79
CA LYS A 51 -7.79 -2.32 -32.18
C LYS A 51 -8.66 -2.07 -30.96
N TYR A 52 -8.73 -3.02 -30.02
CA TYR A 52 -9.58 -2.88 -28.82
C TYR A 52 -9.05 -1.82 -27.86
N LYS A 53 -7.72 -1.66 -27.75
CA LYS A 53 -7.10 -0.62 -26.94
C LYS A 53 -7.40 0.78 -27.46
N MET A 54 -7.35 0.98 -28.78
CA MET A 54 -7.74 2.24 -29.41
C MET A 54 -9.23 2.56 -29.18
N GLN A 55 -10.10 1.55 -29.16
CA GLN A 55 -11.54 1.72 -28.91
C GLN A 55 -11.87 2.12 -27.47
N GLU A 56 -11.17 1.57 -26.48
CA GLU A 56 -11.50 1.79 -25.05
C GLU A 56 -10.67 2.91 -24.41
N LEU A 57 -9.41 3.10 -24.82
CA LEU A 57 -8.46 4.00 -24.15
C LEU A 57 -7.97 5.15 -25.06
N GLU A 58 -8.39 5.19 -26.33
CA GLU A 58 -8.04 6.24 -27.30
C GLU A 58 -6.54 6.40 -27.59
N TYR A 59 -5.72 5.39 -27.27
CA TYR A 59 -4.32 5.34 -27.68
C TYR A 59 -3.88 3.94 -28.10
N ALA A 60 -2.93 3.89 -29.02
CA ALA A 60 -2.29 2.65 -29.48
C ALA A 60 -0.93 2.46 -28.78
N GLY A 61 -0.51 1.21 -28.63
CA GLY A 61 0.81 0.89 -28.08
C GLY A 61 0.86 -0.49 -27.44
N LEU A 62 2.04 -1.09 -27.53
CA LEU A 62 2.34 -2.41 -26.97
C LEU A 62 2.34 -2.40 -25.44
N LEU A 63 2.21 -3.58 -24.86
CA LEU A 63 2.45 -3.77 -23.42
C LEU A 63 3.95 -3.60 -23.15
N GLN A 64 4.29 -2.87 -22.09
CA GLN A 64 5.66 -2.75 -21.64
C GLN A 64 6.19 -4.11 -21.15
N VAL A 65 7.41 -4.45 -21.56
CA VAL A 65 8.10 -5.66 -21.12
C VAL A 65 9.51 -5.32 -20.63
N PRO A 66 9.95 -5.88 -19.48
CA PRO A 66 11.33 -5.78 -19.05
C PRO A 66 12.29 -6.27 -20.14
N SER A 67 13.39 -5.53 -20.38
CA SER A 67 14.44 -6.00 -21.28
C SER A 67 15.03 -7.32 -20.77
N PRO A 68 15.35 -8.30 -21.64
CA PRO A 68 16.03 -9.54 -21.25
C PRO A 68 17.37 -9.33 -20.54
N LYS A 69 18.00 -8.17 -20.76
CA LYS A 69 19.26 -7.76 -20.12
C LYS A 69 19.07 -7.12 -18.74
N CYS A 70 17.82 -6.87 -18.34
CA CYS A 70 17.48 -6.22 -17.07
C CYS A 70 17.39 -7.26 -15.95
N ASP A 71 18.18 -7.07 -14.90
CA ASP A 71 18.04 -7.84 -13.67
C ASP A 71 16.82 -7.32 -12.87
N THR A 72 15.66 -7.94 -13.13
CA THR A 72 14.38 -7.60 -12.50
C THR A 72 14.37 -7.82 -10.98
N SER A 73 15.35 -8.58 -10.45
CA SER A 73 15.54 -8.74 -9.00
C SER A 73 16.16 -7.51 -8.34
N LYS A 74 16.90 -6.69 -9.10
CA LYS A 74 17.53 -5.44 -8.64
C LYS A 74 16.70 -4.21 -8.99
N ASN A 75 16.15 -4.19 -10.21
CA ASN A 75 15.29 -3.12 -10.69
C ASN A 75 13.88 -3.65 -11.00
N PHE A 76 12.96 -3.40 -10.07
CA PHE A 76 11.57 -3.82 -10.21
C PHE A 76 10.72 -2.84 -11.03
N ALA A 77 11.23 -1.64 -11.36
CA ALA A 77 10.43 -0.63 -12.06
C ALA A 77 9.88 -1.11 -13.42
N PRO A 78 10.64 -1.81 -14.27
CA PRO A 78 10.09 -2.35 -15.53
C PRO A 78 9.04 -3.44 -15.31
N VAL A 79 9.14 -4.20 -14.21
CA VAL A 79 8.14 -5.22 -13.85
C VAL A 79 6.86 -4.54 -13.38
N TYR A 80 6.98 -3.52 -12.53
CA TYR A 80 5.84 -2.73 -12.07
C TYR A 80 5.07 -2.12 -13.25
N ALA A 81 5.79 -1.52 -14.21
CA ALA A 81 5.17 -0.89 -15.37
C ALA A 81 4.45 -1.92 -16.27
N MET A 82 5.02 -3.11 -16.47
CA MET A 82 4.35 -4.22 -17.14
C MET A 82 3.08 -4.69 -16.41
N LEU A 83 3.13 -4.78 -15.07
CA LEU A 83 1.96 -5.16 -14.27
C LEU A 83 0.86 -4.11 -14.37
N GLU A 84 1.21 -2.82 -14.33
CA GLU A 84 0.29 -1.71 -14.48
C GLU A 84 -0.37 -1.71 -15.87
N ASP A 85 0.39 -1.96 -16.93
CA ASP A 85 -0.13 -2.14 -18.29
C ASP A 85 -1.10 -3.32 -18.40
N ILE A 86 -0.76 -4.48 -17.82
CA ILE A 86 -1.65 -5.66 -17.84
C ILE A 86 -2.93 -5.40 -17.05
N LEU A 87 -2.85 -4.75 -15.89
CA LEU A 87 -4.00 -4.42 -15.06
C LEU A 87 -4.91 -3.39 -15.75
N SER A 88 -4.33 -2.32 -16.30
CA SER A 88 -5.08 -1.29 -17.03
C SER A 88 -5.71 -1.84 -18.31
N CYS A 89 -5.06 -2.81 -18.96
CA CYS A 89 -5.57 -3.47 -20.16
C CYS A 89 -6.34 -4.78 -19.88
N ALA A 90 -6.66 -5.11 -18.62
CA ALA A 90 -7.24 -6.42 -18.29
C ALA A 90 -8.54 -6.72 -19.04
N ARG A 91 -9.45 -5.73 -19.13
CA ARG A 91 -10.69 -5.83 -19.92
C ARG A 91 -10.40 -5.98 -21.42
N ILE A 92 -9.43 -5.25 -21.95
CA ILE A 92 -9.03 -5.33 -23.36
C ILE A 92 -8.48 -6.73 -23.67
N LEU A 93 -7.62 -7.26 -22.81
CA LEU A 93 -7.06 -8.61 -22.93
C LEU A 93 -8.17 -9.67 -22.93
N GLN A 94 -9.20 -9.49 -22.10
CA GLN A 94 -10.38 -10.38 -22.12
C GLN A 94 -11.11 -10.32 -23.47
N MET A 95 -11.30 -9.13 -24.04
CA MET A 95 -11.91 -8.99 -25.37
C MET A 95 -11.08 -9.66 -26.46
N VAL A 96 -9.75 -9.54 -26.40
CA VAL A 96 -8.83 -10.22 -27.33
C VAL A 96 -8.99 -11.74 -27.26
N VAL A 97 -9.07 -12.32 -26.06
CA VAL A 97 -9.26 -13.78 -25.90
C VAL A 97 -10.60 -14.25 -26.46
N LEU A 98 -11.61 -13.37 -26.48
CA LEU A 98 -12.93 -13.66 -27.05
C LEU A 98 -13.02 -13.41 -28.56
N ASP A 99 -12.02 -12.79 -29.18
CA ASP A 99 -11.96 -12.52 -30.62
C ASP A 99 -11.75 -13.82 -31.41
N ASP A 100 -12.40 -13.93 -32.57
CA ASP A 100 -12.35 -15.14 -33.39
C ASP A 100 -10.95 -15.41 -33.95
N CYS A 101 -10.12 -14.38 -34.15
CA CYS A 101 -8.71 -14.59 -34.53
C CYS A 101 -7.91 -15.28 -33.42
N TYR A 102 -8.18 -14.95 -32.15
CA TYR A 102 -7.52 -15.57 -31.02
C TYR A 102 -7.99 -17.01 -30.82
N LYS A 103 -9.29 -17.26 -30.96
CA LYS A 103 -9.86 -18.63 -30.90
C LYS A 103 -9.28 -19.53 -31.97
N ALA A 104 -9.08 -19.03 -33.19
CA ALA A 104 -8.46 -19.79 -34.28
C ALA A 104 -7.03 -20.20 -33.93
N ILE A 105 -6.21 -19.26 -33.43
CA ILE A 105 -4.84 -19.53 -32.99
C ILE A 105 -4.82 -20.54 -31.84
N CYS A 106 -5.77 -20.45 -30.91
CA CYS A 106 -5.88 -21.39 -29.80
C CYS A 106 -6.11 -22.83 -30.26
N VAL A 107 -6.63 -23.11 -31.45
CA VAL A 107 -6.79 -24.50 -31.91
C VAL A 107 -5.42 -25.16 -32.12
N GLU A 108 -4.47 -24.40 -32.64
CA GLU A 108 -3.16 -24.89 -33.11
C GLU A 108 -2.02 -24.61 -32.12
N ASP A 109 -2.05 -23.48 -31.41
CA ASP A 109 -0.97 -23.06 -30.52
C ASP A 109 -1.28 -23.35 -29.04
N PRO A 110 -0.55 -24.28 -28.39
CA PRO A 110 -0.71 -24.55 -26.97
C PRO A 110 -0.35 -23.35 -26.07
N ILE A 111 0.53 -22.46 -26.53
CA ILE A 111 0.91 -21.24 -25.79
C ILE A 111 -0.29 -20.28 -25.74
N ALA A 112 -1.03 -20.16 -26.84
CA ALA A 112 -2.25 -19.34 -26.89
C ALA A 112 -3.32 -19.87 -25.92
N LYS A 113 -3.53 -21.19 -25.83
CA LYS A 113 -4.46 -21.78 -24.85
C LYS A 113 -4.07 -21.43 -23.41
N GLU A 114 -2.78 -21.52 -23.11
CA GLU A 114 -2.26 -21.23 -21.77
C GLU A 114 -2.42 -19.74 -21.41
N VAL A 115 -2.04 -18.83 -22.33
CA VAL A 115 -2.19 -17.38 -22.16
C VAL A 115 -3.67 -17.01 -22.01
N GLY A 116 -4.57 -17.62 -22.77
CA GLY A 116 -6.01 -17.42 -22.66
C GLY A 116 -6.54 -17.81 -21.27
N GLY A 117 -6.07 -18.95 -20.73
CA GLY A 117 -6.38 -19.36 -19.36
C GLY A 117 -5.88 -18.37 -18.32
N MET A 118 -4.65 -17.85 -18.47
CA MET A 118 -4.09 -16.83 -17.57
C MET A 118 -4.91 -15.54 -17.57
N ILE A 119 -5.28 -15.03 -18.75
CA ILE A 119 -6.06 -13.80 -18.89
C ILE A 119 -7.43 -13.95 -18.22
N GLN A 120 -8.11 -15.09 -18.42
CA GLN A 120 -9.43 -15.36 -17.85
C GLN A 120 -9.45 -15.37 -16.32
N THR A 121 -8.34 -15.72 -15.66
CA THR A 121 -8.22 -15.72 -14.19
C THR A 121 -8.04 -14.33 -13.55
N ASN A 122 -7.74 -13.29 -14.33
CA ASN A 122 -7.37 -11.95 -13.82
C ASN A 122 -8.55 -10.96 -13.68
N GLN A 123 -9.71 -11.39 -13.17
CA GLN A 123 -10.81 -10.47 -12.86
C GLN A 123 -10.62 -9.78 -11.50
N ARG A 124 -10.17 -8.50 -11.50
CA ARG A 124 -10.66 -7.35 -10.68
C ARG A 124 -9.61 -6.37 -10.12
N ASP A 125 -10.08 -5.11 -10.12
CA ASP A 125 -9.98 -4.00 -9.16
C ASP A 125 -8.60 -3.64 -8.58
N GLY A 126 -7.86 -2.83 -9.34
CA GLY A 126 -6.76 -2.02 -8.84
C GLY A 126 -7.23 -0.61 -8.49
N SER A 127 -7.53 -0.34 -7.22
CA SER A 127 -7.69 1.04 -6.74
C SER A 127 -6.34 1.57 -6.24
N GLY A 128 -5.92 2.67 -6.85
CA GLY A 128 -4.63 3.32 -6.63
C GLY A 128 -4.45 3.82 -5.20
N VAL A 129 -3.20 3.73 -4.73
CA VAL A 129 -2.75 4.38 -3.49
C VAL A 129 -2.26 5.77 -3.87
N GLU A 130 -2.95 6.78 -3.37
CA GLU A 130 -2.64 8.18 -3.61
C GLU A 130 -1.41 8.63 -2.81
N ALA A 131 -0.60 9.49 -3.44
CA ALA A 131 0.67 9.95 -2.92
C ALA A 131 0.51 11.18 -2.02
N GLU A 132 0.16 10.97 -0.76
CA GLU A 132 0.42 11.97 0.28
C GLU A 132 1.66 11.58 1.08
N ARG A 133 2.49 12.57 1.40
CA ARG A 133 3.64 12.39 2.31
C ARG A 133 3.08 12.23 3.73
N PRO A 134 3.17 11.04 4.35
CA PRO A 134 2.54 10.85 5.64
C PRO A 134 3.24 11.64 6.73
N LEU A 135 2.45 12.27 7.61
CA LEU A 135 2.92 12.81 8.88
C LEU A 135 3.61 11.68 9.69
N ILE A 136 4.56 12.01 10.56
CA ILE A 136 5.28 11.01 11.37
C ILE A 136 4.28 10.13 12.17
N GLY A 137 3.21 10.74 12.71
CA GLY A 137 2.13 10.02 13.40
C GLY A 137 1.31 9.07 12.51
N ARG A 138 1.30 9.25 11.17
CA ARG A 138 0.66 8.32 10.23
C ARG A 138 1.53 7.11 9.92
N CYS A 139 2.83 7.14 10.18
CA CYS A 139 3.74 6.07 9.77
C CYS A 139 3.33 4.73 10.40
N LEU A 140 3.11 4.67 11.72
CA LEU A 140 2.70 3.43 12.39
C LEU A 140 1.32 2.93 11.91
N PRO A 141 0.25 3.76 11.88
CA PRO A 141 -1.04 3.38 11.29
C PRO A 141 -0.96 2.84 9.86
N LEU A 142 -0.12 3.43 9.00
CA LEU A 142 0.05 2.95 7.62
C LEU A 142 0.58 1.52 7.55
N TRP A 143 1.49 1.15 8.44
CA TRP A 143 1.98 -0.23 8.51
C TRP A 143 0.89 -1.20 9.02
N GLU A 144 0.02 -0.78 9.94
CA GLU A 144 -1.11 -1.59 10.39
C GLU A 144 -2.18 -1.75 9.28
N GLU A 145 -2.49 -0.67 8.56
CA GLU A 145 -3.37 -0.70 7.39
C GLU A 145 -2.82 -1.65 6.31
N LEU A 146 -1.50 -1.61 6.06
CA LEU A 146 -0.83 -2.53 5.15
C LEU A 146 -0.95 -3.99 5.63
N ARG A 147 -0.68 -4.27 6.91
CA ARG A 147 -0.82 -5.62 7.47
C ARG A 147 -2.25 -6.14 7.26
N THR A 148 -3.25 -5.30 7.55
CA THR A 148 -4.67 -5.65 7.37
C THR A 148 -4.96 -5.99 5.91
N LYS A 149 -4.55 -5.13 4.96
CA LYS A 149 -4.71 -5.38 3.53
C LYS A 149 -4.02 -6.68 3.07
N VAL A 150 -2.85 -6.98 3.61
CA VAL A 150 -2.13 -8.22 3.33
C VAL A 150 -2.90 -9.44 3.86
N LYS A 151 -3.46 -9.38 5.06
CA LYS A 151 -4.28 -10.47 5.64
C LYS A 151 -5.55 -10.69 4.81
N ASP A 152 -6.26 -9.62 4.48
CA ASP A 152 -7.47 -9.68 3.65
C ASP A 152 -7.15 -10.27 2.27
N TRP A 153 -6.02 -9.88 1.68
CA TRP A 153 -5.53 -10.44 0.42
C TRP A 153 -5.20 -11.94 0.54
N CYS A 154 -4.50 -12.35 1.60
CA CYS A 154 -4.20 -13.75 1.84
C CYS A 154 -5.48 -14.58 1.99
N ALA A 155 -6.45 -14.11 2.75
CA ALA A 155 -7.74 -14.76 2.94
C ALA A 155 -8.51 -14.86 1.62
N LYS A 156 -8.59 -13.76 0.86
CA LYS A 156 -9.31 -13.70 -0.43
C LYS A 156 -8.78 -14.71 -1.44
N PHE A 157 -7.47 -14.91 -1.49
CA PHE A 157 -6.81 -15.76 -2.48
C PHE A 157 -6.33 -17.11 -1.92
N SER A 158 -6.73 -17.45 -0.69
CA SER A 158 -6.29 -18.69 0.00
C SER A 158 -4.77 -18.88 0.03
N ILE A 159 -4.03 -17.78 0.23
CA ILE A 159 -2.57 -17.77 0.31
C ILE A 159 -2.15 -17.96 1.77
N ALA A 160 -1.10 -18.75 2.01
CA ALA A 160 -0.53 -18.92 3.34
C ALA A 160 0.02 -17.58 3.88
N GLU A 161 -0.59 -17.07 4.94
CA GLU A 161 -0.27 -15.77 5.54
C GLU A 161 1.14 -15.75 6.18
N GLY A 162 1.54 -16.81 6.87
CA GLY A 162 2.76 -16.83 7.70
C GLY A 162 4.05 -16.42 6.97
N PRO A 163 4.37 -16.98 5.80
CA PRO A 163 5.54 -16.55 5.01
C PRO A 163 5.51 -15.06 4.63
N ILE A 164 4.33 -14.52 4.33
CA ILE A 164 4.16 -13.12 3.90
C ILE A 164 4.28 -12.19 5.12
N GLU A 165 3.62 -12.52 6.22
CA GLU A 165 3.68 -11.77 7.48
C GLU A 165 5.13 -11.66 7.98
N LYS A 166 5.92 -12.74 7.84
CA LYS A 166 7.35 -12.74 8.17
C LYS A 166 8.16 -11.72 7.36
N VAL A 167 7.88 -11.57 6.06
CA VAL A 167 8.55 -10.59 5.19
C VAL A 167 8.14 -9.17 5.58
N VAL A 168 6.84 -8.93 5.79
CA VAL A 168 6.31 -7.62 6.24
C VAL A 168 6.93 -7.22 7.56
N GLU A 169 6.95 -8.11 8.55
CA GLU A 169 7.46 -7.82 9.89
C GLU A 169 8.98 -7.58 9.90
N LYS A 170 9.74 -8.37 9.13
CA LYS A 170 11.18 -8.15 8.93
C LYS A 170 11.46 -6.75 8.34
N ARG A 171 10.62 -6.28 7.41
CA ARG A 171 10.77 -4.95 6.81
C ARG A 171 10.29 -3.84 7.76
N PHE A 172 9.20 -4.05 8.48
CA PHE A 172 8.71 -3.13 9.50
C PHE A 172 9.79 -2.84 10.53
N ARG A 173 10.41 -3.88 11.12
CA ARG A 173 11.49 -3.73 12.11
C ARG A 173 12.68 -2.92 11.63
N LYS A 174 13.02 -3.00 10.34
CA LYS A 174 14.12 -2.21 9.73
C LYS A 174 13.76 -0.74 9.53
N ASN A 175 12.48 -0.43 9.39
CA ASN A 175 12.02 0.94 9.13
C ASN A 175 11.51 1.64 10.38
N TYR A 176 11.02 0.88 11.37
CA TYR A 176 10.42 1.40 12.59
C TYR A 176 11.36 2.37 13.31
N HIS A 177 10.78 3.46 13.80
CA HIS A 177 11.47 4.44 14.61
C HIS A 177 10.59 4.78 15.83
N PRO A 178 11.14 4.86 17.06
CA PRO A 178 10.40 5.19 18.29
C PRO A 178 9.53 6.46 18.20
N ALA A 179 9.98 7.45 17.44
CA ALA A 179 9.21 8.68 17.19
C ALA A 179 7.84 8.43 16.53
N TRP A 180 7.62 7.30 15.84
CA TRP A 180 6.33 6.98 15.23
C TRP A 180 5.26 6.68 16.27
N SER A 181 5.58 5.86 17.27
CA SER A 181 4.62 5.55 18.34
C SER A 181 4.36 6.80 19.19
N ALA A 182 5.40 7.55 19.54
CA ALA A 182 5.22 8.81 20.28
C ALA A 182 4.39 9.84 19.50
N ALA A 183 4.68 10.06 18.21
CA ALA A 183 3.89 10.98 17.39
C ALA A 183 2.44 10.50 17.24
N PHE A 184 2.21 9.19 17.08
CA PHE A 184 0.86 8.64 16.99
C PHE A 184 0.05 8.80 18.29
N ILE A 185 0.71 8.67 19.45
CA ILE A 185 0.06 8.84 20.76
C ILE A 185 -0.19 10.32 21.10
N LEU A 186 0.77 11.18 20.81
CA LEU A 186 0.74 12.58 21.24
C LEU A 186 0.01 13.51 20.27
N ASP A 187 -0.25 13.08 19.04
CA ASP A 187 -0.97 13.88 18.05
C ASP A 187 -2.49 13.81 18.28
N PRO A 188 -3.16 14.94 18.60
CA PRO A 188 -4.59 14.97 18.87
C PRO A 188 -5.46 14.42 17.72
N GLN A 189 -4.94 14.39 16.47
CA GLN A 189 -5.63 13.83 15.31
C GLN A 189 -5.97 12.34 15.46
N TYR A 190 -5.23 11.59 16.28
CA TYR A 190 -5.47 10.15 16.49
C TYR A 190 -6.20 9.82 17.78
N LEU A 191 -6.66 10.83 18.53
CA LEU A 191 -7.46 10.58 19.73
C LEU A 191 -8.74 9.83 19.37
N MET A 192 -9.01 8.82 20.19
CA MET A 192 -10.23 8.03 20.05
C MET A 192 -11.26 8.46 21.07
N ARG A 193 -12.50 8.61 20.59
CA ARG A 193 -13.64 8.78 21.47
C ARG A 193 -14.00 7.44 22.11
N ASP A 194 -13.99 7.38 23.43
CA ASP A 194 -14.46 6.22 24.18
C ASP A 194 -15.99 6.22 24.34
N THR A 195 -16.53 5.20 25.00
CA THR A 195 -17.97 5.09 25.27
C THR A 195 -18.49 6.14 26.26
N SER A 196 -17.61 6.76 27.05
CA SER A 196 -17.95 7.87 27.96
C SER A 196 -17.92 9.25 27.27
N GLY A 197 -17.47 9.30 26.02
CA GLY A 197 -17.33 10.52 25.23
C GLY A 197 -15.99 11.24 25.38
N LYS A 198 -15.05 10.69 26.15
CA LYS A 198 -13.70 11.21 26.34
C LYS A 198 -12.81 10.91 25.14
N TYR A 199 -11.85 11.79 24.87
CA TYR A 199 -10.87 11.63 23.80
C TYR A 199 -9.54 11.10 24.36
N LEU A 200 -9.26 9.82 24.15
CA LEU A 200 -8.11 9.12 24.74
C LEU A 200 -7.02 8.85 23.70
N PRO A 201 -5.73 8.93 24.09
CA PRO A 201 -4.64 8.50 23.24
C PRO A 201 -4.74 7.01 22.86
N PRO A 202 -4.40 6.64 21.61
CA PRO A 202 -4.67 5.30 21.06
C PRO A 202 -3.69 4.19 21.50
N PHE A 203 -3.37 4.10 22.79
CA PHE A 203 -2.42 3.11 23.35
C PHE A 203 -2.76 1.65 23.03
N LYS A 204 -4.05 1.31 22.85
CA LYS A 204 -4.48 -0.06 22.54
C LYS A 204 -3.94 -0.61 21.22
N TYR A 205 -3.40 0.25 20.35
CA TYR A 205 -2.77 -0.15 19.08
C TYR A 205 -1.25 -0.23 19.18
N LEU A 206 -0.66 0.04 20.35
CA LEU A 206 0.77 -0.11 20.56
C LEU A 206 1.09 -1.48 21.14
N THR A 207 2.23 -2.04 20.75
CA THR A 207 2.86 -3.15 21.48
C THR A 207 3.49 -2.62 22.77
N HIS A 208 3.74 -3.51 23.73
CA HIS A 208 4.41 -3.13 24.98
C HIS A 208 5.80 -2.51 24.77
N GLU A 209 6.52 -2.90 23.72
CA GLU A 209 7.79 -2.26 23.35
C GLU A 209 7.58 -0.85 22.82
N GLN A 210 6.56 -0.64 22.00
CA GLN A 210 6.22 0.68 21.46
C GLN A 210 5.72 1.63 22.55
N GLU A 211 4.99 1.14 23.56
CA GLU A 211 4.62 1.93 24.75
C GLU A 211 5.88 2.41 25.50
N LYS A 212 6.85 1.52 25.74
CA LYS A 212 8.14 1.91 26.37
C LYS A 212 8.89 2.95 25.55
N ASP A 213 8.80 2.89 24.23
CA ASP A 213 9.43 3.85 23.34
C ASP A 213 8.79 5.24 23.45
N VAL A 214 7.48 5.33 23.71
CA VAL A 214 6.78 6.59 24.02
C VAL A 214 7.34 7.19 25.31
N ASP A 215 7.39 6.41 26.39
CA ASP A 215 7.89 6.87 27.70
C ASP A 215 9.34 7.36 27.61
N LYS A 216 10.20 6.59 26.95
CA LYS A 216 11.61 6.94 26.72
C LYS A 216 11.76 8.21 25.89
N LEU A 217 10.91 8.43 24.88
CA LEU A 217 11.01 9.62 24.06
C LEU A 217 10.58 10.86 24.85
N ILE A 218 9.45 10.79 25.56
CA ILE A 218 8.92 11.91 26.36
C ILE A 218 9.93 12.35 27.42
N THR A 219 10.48 11.39 28.18
CA THR A 219 11.49 11.68 29.21
C THR A 219 12.79 12.26 28.65
N ARG A 220 13.10 12.05 27.37
CA ARG A 220 14.24 12.67 26.68
C ARG A 220 13.95 14.07 26.15
N LEU A 221 12.69 14.44 26.01
CA LEU A 221 12.26 15.74 25.47
C LEU A 221 12.12 16.81 26.57
N VAL A 222 12.07 16.40 27.84
CA VAL A 222 11.95 17.29 29.00
C VAL A 222 13.24 17.28 29.84
N SER A 223 13.36 18.22 30.78
CA SER A 223 14.45 18.20 31.75
C SER A 223 14.37 16.95 32.65
N ARG A 224 15.49 16.58 33.30
CA ARG A 224 15.50 15.39 34.18
C ARG A 224 14.56 15.57 35.37
N GLU A 225 14.44 16.80 35.84
CA GLU A 225 13.59 17.21 36.95
C GLU A 225 12.11 17.10 36.57
N GLU A 226 11.75 17.36 35.31
CA GLU A 226 10.36 17.31 34.81
C GLU A 226 9.94 15.96 34.25
N ALA A 227 10.87 15.01 34.09
CA ALA A 227 10.61 13.69 33.50
C ALA A 227 9.45 12.95 34.20
N HIS A 228 9.40 12.99 35.53
CA HIS A 228 8.33 12.36 36.30
C HIS A 228 6.98 13.07 36.12
N VAL A 229 6.98 14.40 36.06
CA VAL A 229 5.77 15.21 35.81
C VAL A 229 5.21 14.92 34.43
N ALA A 230 6.06 14.88 33.40
CA ALA A 230 5.65 14.59 32.03
C ALA A 230 5.01 13.20 31.89
N LEU A 231 5.56 12.18 32.57
CA LEU A 231 4.96 10.85 32.60
C LEU A 231 3.65 10.81 33.40
N MET A 232 3.55 11.56 34.50
CA MET A 232 2.30 11.68 35.26
C MET A 232 1.20 12.32 34.42
N GLU A 233 1.49 13.39 33.68
CA GLU A 233 0.53 14.04 32.79
C GLU A 233 0.12 13.12 31.62
N LEU A 234 1.04 12.32 31.07
CA LEU A 234 0.70 11.31 30.07
C LEU A 234 -0.25 10.24 30.63
N MET A 235 0.01 9.76 31.85
CA MET A 235 -0.86 8.77 32.50
C MET A 235 -2.22 9.35 32.82
N LYS A 236 -2.27 10.60 33.30
CA LYS A 236 -3.52 11.35 33.49
C LYS A 236 -4.29 11.49 32.18
N TRP A 237 -3.62 11.85 31.09
CA TRP A 237 -4.24 11.96 29.77
C TRP A 237 -4.78 10.60 29.29
N ARG A 238 -4.08 9.49 29.56
CA ARG A 238 -4.53 8.12 29.24
C ARG A 238 -5.84 7.74 29.97
N THR A 239 -6.09 8.27 31.16
CA THR A 239 -7.28 7.93 31.97
C THR A 239 -8.41 8.94 31.89
N GLU A 240 -8.07 10.22 31.84
CA GLU A 240 -9.03 11.33 31.90
C GLU A 240 -9.43 11.82 30.51
N GLY A 241 -8.54 11.65 29.53
CA GLY A 241 -8.72 12.14 28.16
C GLY A 241 -8.42 13.62 27.99
N MET A 242 -8.34 14.05 26.72
CA MET A 242 -8.21 15.45 26.36
C MET A 242 -9.55 16.15 26.50
N ASP A 243 -9.50 17.46 26.79
CA ASP A 243 -10.66 18.32 26.72
C ASP A 243 -11.39 18.18 25.37
N PRO A 244 -12.71 17.90 25.36
CA PRO A 244 -13.45 17.67 24.13
C PRO A 244 -13.46 18.84 23.15
N LEU A 245 -13.43 20.09 23.61
CA LEU A 245 -13.40 21.27 22.74
C LEU A 245 -12.07 21.35 21.99
N TYR A 246 -10.96 21.12 22.71
CA TYR A 246 -9.62 21.07 22.11
C TYR A 246 -9.48 19.90 21.13
N ALA A 247 -9.93 18.70 21.52
CA ALA A 247 -9.86 17.52 20.66
C ALA A 247 -10.68 17.72 19.38
N GLN A 248 -11.90 18.26 19.49
CA GLN A 248 -12.75 18.53 18.33
C GLN A 248 -12.15 19.59 17.42
N ALA A 249 -11.60 20.68 17.96
CA ALA A 249 -10.98 21.75 17.17
C ALA A 249 -9.84 21.24 16.26
N VAL A 250 -9.04 20.29 16.73
CA VAL A 250 -7.92 19.71 15.96
C VAL A 250 -8.38 18.57 15.04
N GLN A 251 -9.53 17.95 15.31
CA GLN A 251 -10.10 16.86 14.52
C GLN A 251 -11.17 17.31 13.50
N VAL A 252 -11.52 18.61 13.44
CA VAL A 252 -12.44 19.12 12.42
C VAL A 252 -11.85 18.81 11.06
N LYS A 253 -12.45 17.89 10.32
CA LYS A 253 -12.12 17.65 8.92
C LYS A 253 -13.04 18.51 8.07
N GLN A 254 -12.50 19.49 7.35
CA GLN A 254 -13.24 20.22 6.35
C GLN A 254 -13.17 19.47 5.03
N ARG A 255 -14.31 19.43 4.32
CA ARG A 255 -14.36 18.81 3.00
C ARG A 255 -13.73 19.79 2.01
N ASP A 256 -12.65 19.38 1.36
CA ASP A 256 -12.04 20.14 0.28
C ASP A 256 -13.09 20.32 -0.84
N PRO A 257 -13.47 21.57 -1.19
CA PRO A 257 -14.50 21.83 -2.19
C PRO A 257 -14.10 21.42 -3.61
N VAL A 258 -12.81 21.19 -3.88
CA VAL A 258 -12.29 20.81 -5.19
C VAL A 258 -12.15 19.30 -5.33
N THR A 259 -11.63 18.62 -4.30
CA THR A 259 -11.37 17.16 -4.34
C THR A 259 -12.46 16.32 -3.68
N GLY A 260 -13.36 16.94 -2.91
CA GLY A 260 -14.44 16.27 -2.18
C GLY A 260 -13.97 15.42 -0.99
N LYS A 261 -12.66 15.41 -0.69
CA LYS A 261 -12.02 14.63 0.38
C LYS A 261 -11.97 15.41 1.69
N MET A 262 -11.92 14.67 2.79
CA MET A 262 -11.91 15.21 4.16
C MET A 262 -10.48 15.60 4.52
N GLU A 263 -10.14 16.88 4.46
CA GLU A 263 -8.84 17.44 4.84
C GLU A 263 -8.93 18.00 6.27
N ASN A 264 -7.82 18.03 7.02
CA ASN A 264 -7.81 18.64 8.35
C ASN A 264 -8.11 20.15 8.22
N GLY A 265 -9.23 20.59 8.80
CA GLY A 265 -9.66 21.98 8.78
C GLY A 265 -8.63 22.86 9.49
N LYS A 266 -8.27 23.98 8.85
CA LYS A 266 -7.46 25.01 9.52
C LYS A 266 -8.25 25.52 10.74
N PRO A 267 -7.61 25.68 11.91
CA PRO A 267 -8.25 26.35 13.02
C PRO A 267 -8.60 27.78 12.60
N ALA A 268 -9.82 28.22 12.90
CA ALA A 268 -10.23 29.59 12.67
C ALA A 268 -9.36 30.52 13.53
N GLU A 269 -8.58 31.38 12.89
CA GLU A 269 -7.97 32.54 13.56
C GLU A 269 -9.12 33.40 14.12
N GLN A 270 -9.17 33.52 15.45
CA GLN A 270 -9.91 34.59 16.14
C GLN A 270 -8.93 35.70 16.49
#